data_AF-A0A1Y0L0E5-F1
#
_entry.id   AF-A0A1Y0L0E5-F1
#
_cell.length_a   1.000
_cell.length_b   1.000
_cell.length_c   1.000
_cell.angle_alpha   90.00
_cell.angle_beta   90.00
_cell.angle_gamma   90.00
#
_symmetry.space_group_name_H-M   'P 1'
#
loop_
_entity.id
_entity.type
_entity.pdbx_description
1 polymer ?
#
loop_
_entity_poly.entity_id
_entity_poly.type
_entity_poly.pdbx_seq_one_letter_code
_entity_poly.pdbx_strand_id
1 'polypeptide(L)'
;MASKSGLSDRLVMGKLGNIYTKRFLKSKNVNIVSEGDFLSRIRILCSATYLMPFQAVWICFFLYARLTVGLNIGSNAVVPAEQLWLLKEQVFVLNFFLSVQLYHIFLLAIVMIVMLNMTLGKGVTIFTSIFNALYIAEAMLYSSFIFILAWVGILQNFNSFSGFFTVITTQWIWVVMIIGAMISFAPISDLWREVNIWNREWIRIDRYRRTEDKENGFVFKTWVTPGEIKSRRGMIIAGWFSIFIASVFELMDVFANTQFLVFKYIILIFGYVVFIASFVVPYNRLSLIFYWLNQTFLLGLAIYGLVLIQGQAWQSGNWYMYCYIMLLFPWGYSFRAAIRYTWTLKDKEEIKAVVLNMFDNKDDFEKYLEQREEKQEIKESETTI
;
A
#
# COMPACT_ATOMS: atom_id res chain seq x y z
N MET A 1 -19.76 -0.88 -5.19
CA MET A 1 -18.87 -0.60 -4.03
C MET A 1 -19.53 -0.96 -2.69
N ALA A 2 -20.51 -1.88 -2.68
CA ALA A 2 -21.33 -2.22 -1.51
C ALA A 2 -20.95 -3.55 -0.81
N SER A 3 -19.98 -4.32 -1.33
CA SER A 3 -19.61 -5.64 -0.78
C SER A 3 -18.46 -5.64 0.22
N LYS A 4 -17.74 -4.52 0.42
CA LYS A 4 -16.61 -4.45 1.37
C LYS A 4 -17.01 -4.03 2.79
N SER A 5 -18.14 -3.33 3.00
CA SER A 5 -18.62 -3.00 4.35
C SER A 5 -19.16 -4.23 5.09
N GLY A 6 -19.85 -5.13 4.38
CA GLY A 6 -20.41 -6.34 4.98
C GLY A 6 -19.36 -7.29 5.57
N LEU A 7 -18.14 -7.32 5.02
CA LEU A 7 -17.05 -8.15 5.57
C LEU A 7 -16.40 -7.51 6.81
N SER A 8 -16.30 -6.17 6.86
CA SER A 8 -15.72 -5.48 8.02
C SER A 8 -16.62 -5.54 9.24
N ASP A 9 -17.95 -5.55 9.05
CA ASP A 9 -18.91 -5.66 10.15
C ASP A 9 -19.00 -7.10 10.67
N ARG A 10 -18.90 -8.11 9.79
CA ARG A 10 -18.79 -9.53 10.18
C ARG A 10 -17.56 -9.83 11.03
N LEU A 11 -16.41 -9.20 10.76
CA LEU A 11 -15.20 -9.38 11.56
C LEU A 11 -15.34 -8.84 12.99
N VAL A 12 -16.03 -7.70 13.15
CA VAL A 12 -16.32 -7.09 14.45
C VAL A 12 -17.37 -7.91 15.22
N MET A 13 -18.35 -8.48 14.53
CA MET A 13 -19.43 -9.29 15.11
C MET A 13 -19.06 -10.77 15.34
N GLY A 14 -17.87 -11.20 14.93
CA GLY A 14 -17.41 -12.58 15.08
C GLY A 14 -16.82 -12.91 16.45
N LYS A 15 -16.49 -14.19 16.69
CA LYS A 15 -15.89 -14.67 17.96
C LYS A 15 -14.65 -13.88 18.39
N LEU A 16 -13.77 -13.54 17.45
CA LEU A 16 -12.56 -12.75 17.70
C LEU A 16 -12.89 -11.30 18.10
N GLY A 17 -13.86 -10.68 17.42
CA GLY A 17 -14.38 -9.36 17.79
C GLY A 17 -14.96 -9.33 19.20
N ASN A 18 -15.69 -10.38 19.60
CA ASN A 18 -16.24 -10.52 20.95
C ASN A 18 -15.15 -10.69 22.02
N ILE A 19 -14.07 -11.41 21.72
CA ILE A 19 -12.92 -11.54 22.63
C ILE A 19 -12.27 -10.18 22.87
N TYR A 20 -12.01 -9.40 21.80
CA TYR A 20 -11.42 -8.06 21.94
C TYR A 20 -12.38 -7.09 22.63
N THR A 21 -13.67 -7.15 22.35
CA THR A 21 -14.71 -6.36 23.02
C THR A 21 -14.69 -6.62 24.54
N LYS A 22 -14.74 -7.89 24.95
CA LYS A 22 -14.64 -8.27 26.37
C LYS A 22 -13.34 -7.79 27.02
N ARG A 23 -12.23 -7.80 26.27
CA ARG A 23 -10.94 -7.29 26.75
C ARG A 23 -10.96 -5.77 26.94
N PHE A 24 -11.54 -5.00 26.01
CA PHE A 24 -11.66 -3.55 26.15
C PHE A 24 -12.57 -3.15 27.31
N LEU A 25 -13.70 -3.84 27.51
CA LEU A 25 -14.60 -3.60 28.65
C LEU A 25 -13.92 -3.82 30.01
N LYS A 26 -12.96 -4.74 30.06
CA LYS A 26 -12.17 -5.03 31.28
C LYS A 26 -10.87 -4.23 31.39
N SER A 27 -10.47 -3.51 30.34
CA SER A 27 -9.18 -2.83 30.29
C SER A 27 -9.21 -1.53 31.09
N LYS A 28 -8.19 -1.32 31.93
CA LYS A 28 -7.92 -0.02 32.58
C LYS A 28 -6.93 0.84 31.80
N ASN A 29 -6.27 0.27 30.78
CA ASN A 29 -5.16 0.91 30.07
C ASN A 29 -5.63 1.81 28.92
N VAL A 30 -6.83 1.57 28.38
CA VAL A 30 -7.35 2.28 27.21
C VAL A 30 -8.70 2.89 27.54
N ASN A 31 -8.77 4.22 27.43
CA ASN A 31 -10.05 4.93 27.47
C ASN A 31 -10.59 5.05 26.04
N ILE A 32 -11.75 4.42 25.81
CA ILE A 32 -12.47 4.53 24.55
C ILE A 32 -13.15 5.89 24.51
N VAL A 33 -12.84 6.71 23.50
CA VAL A 33 -13.30 8.11 23.44
C VAL A 33 -14.54 8.27 22.52
N SER A 34 -14.78 7.32 21.63
CA SER A 34 -15.96 7.31 20.76
C SER A 34 -16.27 5.90 20.26
N GLU A 35 -17.48 5.68 19.74
CA GLU A 35 -17.82 4.43 19.05
C GLU A 35 -16.91 4.19 17.83
N GLY A 36 -16.56 5.25 17.11
CA GLY A 36 -15.63 5.19 15.97
C GLY A 36 -14.23 4.70 16.37
N ASP A 37 -13.73 5.13 17.53
CA ASP A 37 -12.47 4.67 18.12
C ASP A 37 -12.54 3.17 18.45
N PHE A 38 -13.61 2.76 19.12
CA PHE A 38 -13.86 1.37 19.49
C PHE A 38 -13.91 0.43 18.29
N LEU A 39 -14.76 0.74 17.31
CA LEU A 39 -14.93 -0.07 16.10
C LEU A 39 -13.65 -0.15 15.28
N SER A 40 -12.94 0.97 15.13
CA SER A 40 -11.67 1.00 14.40
C SER A 40 -10.62 0.11 15.07
N ARG A 41 -10.49 0.16 16.40
CA ARG A 41 -9.56 -0.69 17.14
C ARG A 41 -9.87 -2.17 16.99
N ILE A 42 -11.15 -2.56 17.12
CA ILE A 42 -11.53 -3.97 16.98
C ILE A 42 -11.23 -4.45 15.56
N ARG A 43 -11.55 -3.65 14.52
CA ARG A 43 -11.22 -4.00 13.13
C ARG A 43 -9.72 -4.18 12.93
N ILE A 44 -8.92 -3.26 13.44
CA ILE A 44 -7.44 -3.34 13.35
C ILE A 44 -6.92 -4.58 14.07
N LEU A 45 -7.40 -4.86 15.29
CA LEU A 45 -6.98 -6.02 16.08
C LEU A 45 -7.37 -7.35 15.45
N CYS A 46 -8.62 -7.47 14.97
CA CYS A 46 -9.07 -8.66 14.26
C CYS A 46 -8.25 -8.86 12.99
N SER A 47 -8.08 -7.81 12.19
CA SER A 47 -7.28 -7.87 10.95
C SER A 47 -5.84 -8.29 11.25
N ALA A 48 -5.17 -7.67 12.22
CA ALA A 48 -3.79 -8.02 12.57
C ALA A 48 -3.67 -9.47 13.05
N THR A 49 -4.64 -9.96 13.81
CA THR A 49 -4.66 -11.35 14.31
C THR A 49 -4.87 -12.36 13.19
N TYR A 50 -5.74 -12.09 12.23
CA TYR A 50 -5.92 -12.98 11.07
C TYR A 50 -4.71 -12.93 10.12
N LEU A 51 -4.02 -11.80 10.05
CA LEU A 51 -2.83 -11.65 9.21
C LEU A 51 -1.61 -12.38 9.77
N MET A 52 -1.47 -12.52 11.08
CA MET A 52 -0.31 -13.21 11.67
C MET A 52 -0.14 -14.66 11.18
N PRO A 53 -1.16 -15.56 11.25
CA PRO A 53 -1.06 -16.90 10.68
C PRO A 53 -0.78 -16.90 9.17
N PHE A 54 -1.37 -15.96 8.43
CA PHE A 54 -1.12 -15.82 7.00
C PHE A 54 0.35 -15.50 6.72
N GLN A 55 0.96 -14.56 7.45
CA GLN A 55 2.38 -14.26 7.34
C GLN A 55 3.25 -15.44 7.79
N ALA A 56 2.83 -16.19 8.83
CA ALA A 56 3.55 -17.38 9.30
C ALA A 56 3.62 -18.49 8.23
N VAL A 57 2.54 -18.71 7.47
CA VAL A 57 2.55 -19.65 6.33
C VAL A 57 3.59 -19.23 5.29
N TRP A 58 3.68 -17.94 4.98
CA TRP A 58 4.69 -17.43 4.05
C TRP A 58 6.11 -17.58 4.60
N ILE A 59 6.34 -17.32 5.90
CA ILE A 59 7.63 -17.58 6.55
C ILE A 59 8.03 -19.05 6.37
N CYS A 60 7.12 -19.99 6.63
CA CYS A 60 7.38 -21.42 6.43
C CYS A 60 7.72 -21.74 4.96
N PHE A 61 7.00 -21.14 4.01
CA PHE A 61 7.26 -21.31 2.58
C PHE A 61 8.65 -20.80 2.17
N PHE A 62 9.02 -19.56 2.55
CA PHE A 62 10.33 -18.99 2.22
C PHE A 62 11.46 -19.75 2.92
N LEU A 63 11.26 -20.19 4.16
CA LEU A 63 12.23 -21.00 4.88
C LEU A 63 12.45 -22.35 4.20
N TYR A 64 11.36 -23.04 3.81
CA TYR A 64 11.43 -24.30 3.07
C TYR A 64 12.19 -24.11 1.75
N ALA A 65 11.80 -23.12 0.94
CA ALA A 65 12.47 -22.83 -0.33
C ALA A 65 13.97 -22.52 -0.13
N ARG A 66 14.32 -21.76 0.91
CA ARG A 66 15.72 -21.47 1.29
C ARG A 66 16.50 -22.73 1.65
N LEU A 67 15.89 -23.64 2.40
CA LEU A 67 16.54 -24.91 2.74
C LEU A 67 16.73 -25.79 1.50
N THR A 68 15.73 -25.90 0.63
CA THR A 68 15.82 -26.69 -0.62
C THR A 68 16.92 -26.16 -1.53
N VAL A 69 16.97 -24.85 -1.78
CA VAL A 69 18.03 -24.23 -2.60
C VAL A 69 19.39 -24.39 -1.92
N GLY A 70 19.47 -24.22 -0.60
CA GLY A 70 20.71 -24.39 0.17
C GLY A 70 21.27 -25.82 0.14
N LEU A 71 20.40 -26.83 0.18
CA LEU A 71 20.80 -28.23 0.06
C LEU A 71 21.39 -28.53 -1.33
N ASN A 72 20.85 -27.92 -2.39
CA ASN A 72 21.40 -28.07 -3.74
C ASN A 72 22.80 -27.46 -3.90
N ILE A 73 23.16 -26.46 -3.09
CA ILE A 73 24.52 -25.88 -3.07
C ILE A 73 25.51 -26.82 -2.36
N GLY A 74 25.07 -27.53 -1.32
CA GLY A 74 25.93 -28.40 -0.50
C GLY A 74 25.96 -29.87 -0.90
N SER A 75 25.01 -30.33 -1.72
CA SER A 75 24.96 -31.70 -2.22
C SER A 75 25.86 -31.90 -3.44
N ASN A 76 26.38 -33.11 -3.64
CA ASN A 76 27.08 -33.55 -4.87
C ASN A 76 26.15 -33.60 -6.11
N ALA A 77 25.04 -32.85 -6.12
CA ALA A 77 24.27 -32.61 -7.31
C ALA A 77 25.20 -32.02 -8.37
N VAL A 78 25.20 -32.63 -9.56
CA VAL A 78 25.99 -32.20 -10.72
C VAL A 78 25.37 -30.90 -11.26
N VAL A 79 25.45 -29.82 -10.48
CA VAL A 79 25.13 -28.48 -10.94
C VAL A 79 26.37 -27.96 -11.65
N PRO A 80 26.28 -27.56 -12.93
CA PRO A 80 27.41 -26.96 -13.64
C PRO A 80 27.97 -25.79 -12.84
N ALA A 81 29.29 -25.69 -12.71
CA ALA A 81 29.94 -24.63 -11.93
C ALA A 81 29.51 -23.21 -12.37
N GLU A 82 29.15 -23.07 -13.64
CA GLU A 82 28.61 -21.85 -14.27
C GLU A 82 27.23 -21.42 -13.76
N GLN A 83 26.49 -22.28 -13.03
CA GLN A 83 25.16 -21.97 -12.49
C GLN A 83 25.16 -21.81 -10.96
N LEU A 84 26.33 -21.97 -10.33
CA LEU A 84 26.46 -21.97 -8.86
C LEU A 84 26.32 -20.56 -8.26
N TRP A 85 26.62 -19.50 -9.04
CA TRP A 85 26.37 -18.11 -8.65
C TRP A 85 24.87 -17.84 -8.49
N LEU A 86 24.04 -18.37 -9.38
CA LEU A 86 22.59 -18.15 -9.38
C LEU A 86 21.91 -18.77 -8.15
N LEU A 87 22.37 -19.94 -7.70
CA LEU A 87 21.88 -20.55 -6.45
C LEU A 87 22.26 -19.72 -5.22
N LYS A 88 23.47 -19.15 -5.18
CA LYS A 88 23.89 -18.26 -4.08
C LYS A 88 23.06 -16.98 -4.03
N GLU A 89 22.79 -16.37 -5.19
CA GLU A 89 21.94 -15.19 -5.29
C GLU A 89 20.48 -15.48 -4.94
N GLN A 90 19.96 -16.66 -5.30
CA GLN A 90 18.64 -17.10 -4.87
C GLN A 90 18.54 -17.22 -3.35
N VAL A 91 19.56 -17.78 -2.69
CA VAL A 91 19.62 -17.82 -1.21
C VAL A 91 19.64 -16.41 -0.62
N PHE A 92 20.35 -15.46 -1.23
CA PHE A 92 20.36 -14.07 -0.79
C PHE A 92 18.97 -13.42 -0.87
N VAL A 93 18.31 -13.52 -2.03
CA VAL A 93 16.94 -13.02 -2.25
C VAL A 93 15.96 -13.69 -1.28
N LEU A 94 16.12 -14.98 -1.04
CA LEU A 94 15.31 -15.75 -0.09
C LEU A 94 15.46 -15.30 1.35
N ASN A 95 16.70 -15.08 1.80
CA ASN A 95 16.95 -14.57 3.14
C ASN A 95 16.38 -13.16 3.28
N PHE A 96 16.51 -12.31 2.25
CA PHE A 96 15.93 -10.98 2.24
C PHE A 96 14.40 -11.00 2.37
N PHE A 97 13.70 -11.81 1.57
CA PHE A 97 12.25 -11.95 1.69
C PHE A 97 11.82 -12.56 3.02
N LEU A 98 12.57 -13.52 3.56
CA LEU A 98 12.33 -14.07 4.90
C LEU A 98 12.43 -12.97 5.97
N SER A 99 13.44 -12.09 5.89
CA SER A 99 13.57 -10.94 6.78
C SER A 99 12.38 -9.98 6.66
N VAL A 100 11.87 -9.74 5.45
CA VAL A 100 10.67 -8.92 5.23
C VAL A 100 9.43 -9.56 5.87
N GLN A 101 9.25 -10.88 5.75
CA GLN A 101 8.12 -11.56 6.40
C GLN A 101 8.19 -11.53 7.93
N LEU A 102 9.39 -11.71 8.50
CA LEU A 102 9.60 -11.58 9.94
C LEU A 102 9.30 -10.15 10.42
N TYR A 103 9.70 -9.15 9.63
CA TYR A 103 9.34 -7.76 9.84
C TYR A 103 7.81 -7.55 9.85
N HIS A 104 7.05 -8.20 8.96
CA HIS A 104 5.58 -8.13 8.99
C HIS A 104 5.00 -8.63 10.31
N ILE A 105 5.46 -9.78 10.81
CA ILE A 105 5.01 -10.29 12.10
C ILE A 105 5.28 -9.28 13.22
N PHE A 106 6.48 -8.69 13.22
CA PHE A 106 6.86 -7.68 14.20
C PHE A 106 5.97 -6.42 14.09
N LEU A 107 5.71 -5.94 12.87
CA LEU A 107 4.83 -4.81 12.62
C LEU A 107 3.41 -5.08 13.11
N LEU A 108 2.85 -6.26 12.79
CA LEU A 108 1.52 -6.69 13.24
C LEU A 108 1.45 -6.76 14.77
N ALA A 109 2.49 -7.29 15.43
CA ALA A 109 2.56 -7.36 16.88
C ALA A 109 2.59 -5.96 17.51
N ILE A 110 3.38 -5.03 16.97
CA ILE A 110 3.40 -3.63 17.43
C ILE A 110 2.02 -3.00 17.27
N VAL A 111 1.37 -3.17 16.12
CA VAL A 111 0.02 -2.63 15.89
C VAL A 111 -0.94 -3.14 16.96
N MET A 112 -0.92 -4.45 17.27
CA MET A 112 -1.77 -5.01 18.33
C MET A 112 -1.45 -4.42 19.71
N ILE A 113 -0.17 -4.27 20.06
CA ILE A 113 0.26 -3.69 21.34
C ILE A 113 -0.24 -2.25 21.46
N VAL A 114 -0.09 -1.44 20.42
CA VAL A 114 -0.54 -0.04 20.40
C VAL A 114 -2.05 0.05 20.53
N MET A 115 -2.81 -0.75 19.77
CA MET A 115 -4.27 -0.73 19.83
C MET A 115 -4.84 -1.17 21.18
N LEU A 116 -4.13 -2.06 21.89
CA LEU A 116 -4.54 -2.58 23.20
C LEU A 116 -4.12 -1.73 24.40
N ASN A 117 -3.16 -0.82 24.24
CA ASN A 117 -2.57 -0.09 25.37
C ASN A 117 -2.55 1.43 25.20
N MET A 118 -2.75 1.96 23.99
CA MET A 118 -2.66 3.40 23.76
C MET A 118 -4.04 4.04 23.65
N THR A 119 -4.35 4.96 24.56
CA THR A 119 -5.54 5.83 24.45
C THR A 119 -5.36 6.84 23.31
N LEU A 120 -6.47 7.28 22.69
CA LEU A 120 -6.41 8.33 21.67
C LEU A 120 -5.76 9.62 22.20
N GLY A 121 -4.78 10.13 21.47
CA GLY A 121 -3.92 11.23 21.90
C GLY A 121 -2.89 11.62 20.85
N LYS A 122 -1.99 12.56 21.17
CA LYS A 122 -0.90 12.99 20.27
C LYS A 122 -0.03 11.82 19.78
N GLY A 123 0.11 10.77 20.59
CA GLY A 123 0.81 9.54 20.20
C GLY A 123 0.23 8.84 18.97
N VAL A 124 -1.06 9.05 18.67
CA VAL A 124 -1.74 8.47 17.49
C VAL A 124 -1.14 9.01 16.22
N THR A 125 -0.94 10.33 16.16
CA THR A 125 -0.34 11.00 15.01
C THR A 125 1.10 10.55 14.82
N ILE A 126 1.88 10.37 15.90
CA ILE A 126 3.27 9.90 15.83
C ILE A 126 3.32 8.47 15.31
N PHE A 127 2.57 7.56 15.93
CA PHE A 127 2.49 6.16 15.52
C PHE A 127 2.06 6.00 14.07
N THR A 128 0.98 6.68 13.67
CA THR A 128 0.45 6.59 12.30
C THR A 128 1.40 7.20 11.27
N SER A 129 2.17 8.23 11.62
CA SER A 129 3.20 8.79 10.74
C SER A 129 4.35 7.80 10.51
N ILE A 130 4.84 7.15 11.57
CA ILE A 130 5.87 6.11 11.48
C ILE A 130 5.36 4.92 10.68
N PHE A 131 4.15 4.44 10.99
CA PHE A 131 3.52 3.33 10.28
C PHE A 131 3.32 3.63 8.78
N ASN A 132 2.90 4.86 8.44
CA ASN A 132 2.75 5.29 7.05
C ASN A 132 4.10 5.36 6.34
N ALA A 133 5.14 5.88 6.99
CA ALA A 133 6.49 5.94 6.40
C ALA A 133 7.02 4.54 6.09
N LEU A 134 6.86 3.60 7.02
CA LEU A 134 7.23 2.20 6.83
C LEU A 134 6.46 1.54 5.68
N TYR A 135 5.14 1.71 5.64
CA TYR A 135 4.30 1.19 4.54
C TYR A 135 4.70 1.76 3.18
N ILE A 136 4.98 3.07 3.09
CA ILE A 136 5.40 3.71 1.84
C ILE A 136 6.79 3.21 1.42
N ALA A 137 7.73 3.08 2.36
CA ALA A 137 9.07 2.55 2.08
C ALA A 137 9.01 1.13 1.51
N GLU A 138 8.15 0.28 2.08
CA GLU A 138 7.96 -1.08 1.59
C GLU A 138 7.27 -1.13 0.22
N ALA A 139 6.23 -0.29 0.02
CA ALA A 139 5.59 -0.15 -1.29
C ALA A 139 6.60 0.30 -2.37
N MET A 140 7.54 1.18 -2.03
CA MET A 140 8.63 1.57 -2.93
C MET A 140 9.58 0.42 -3.21
N LEU A 141 9.95 -0.38 -2.21
CA LEU A 141 10.80 -1.57 -2.38
C LEU A 141 10.20 -2.54 -3.41
N TYR A 142 8.92 -2.90 -3.30
CA TYR A 142 8.28 -3.78 -4.29
C TYR A 142 8.14 -3.13 -5.67
N SER A 143 7.86 -1.83 -5.70
CA SER A 143 7.73 -1.11 -6.99
C SER A 143 9.05 -1.02 -7.74
N SER A 144 10.18 -1.13 -7.03
CA SER A 144 11.52 -0.91 -7.55
C SER A 144 12.34 -2.19 -7.64
N PHE A 145 11.67 -3.32 -7.49
CA PHE A 145 12.29 -4.62 -7.33
C PHE A 145 13.22 -4.98 -8.49
N ILE A 146 12.86 -4.63 -9.73
CA ILE A 146 13.69 -4.84 -10.93
C ILE A 146 15.00 -4.05 -10.84
N PHE A 147 14.96 -2.79 -10.39
CA PHE A 147 16.17 -1.98 -10.19
C PHE A 147 17.03 -2.51 -9.04
N ILE A 148 16.41 -3.07 -7.99
CA ILE A 148 17.14 -3.72 -6.90
C ILE A 148 17.84 -4.98 -7.43
N LEU A 149 17.16 -5.81 -8.24
CA LEU A 149 17.76 -6.98 -8.88
C LEU A 149 18.90 -6.59 -9.85
N ALA A 150 18.74 -5.48 -10.59
CA ALA A 150 19.79 -4.94 -11.46
C ALA A 150 21.00 -4.51 -10.63
N TRP A 151 20.77 -3.78 -9.54
CA TRP A 151 21.82 -3.25 -8.67
C TRP A 151 22.59 -4.34 -7.91
N VAL A 152 21.90 -5.41 -7.48
CA VAL A 152 22.51 -6.58 -6.84
C VAL A 152 23.27 -7.45 -7.86
N GLY A 153 23.21 -7.14 -9.15
CA GLY A 153 23.96 -7.83 -10.21
C GLY A 153 23.26 -9.06 -10.80
N ILE A 154 22.13 -9.49 -10.22
CA ILE A 154 21.35 -10.66 -10.67
C ILE A 154 20.98 -10.53 -12.14
N LEU A 155 20.54 -9.34 -12.56
CA LEU A 155 20.13 -9.12 -13.95
C LEU A 155 21.32 -9.05 -14.92
N GLN A 156 22.48 -8.55 -14.48
CA GLN A 156 23.66 -8.35 -15.33
C GLN A 156 24.39 -9.66 -15.66
N ASN A 157 24.16 -10.71 -14.88
CA ASN A 157 24.72 -12.04 -15.14
C ASN A 157 23.98 -12.80 -16.26
N PHE A 158 22.87 -12.26 -16.78
CA PHE A 158 22.16 -12.85 -17.92
C PHE A 158 22.67 -12.27 -19.25
N ASN A 159 23.44 -13.06 -20.00
CA ASN A 159 24.04 -12.62 -21.26
C ASN A 159 23.09 -12.58 -22.47
N SER A 160 21.87 -13.14 -22.37
CA SER A 160 20.88 -13.15 -23.47
C SER A 160 19.47 -13.53 -23.01
N PHE A 161 18.45 -13.16 -23.80
CA PHE A 161 17.07 -13.63 -23.62
C PHE A 161 16.96 -15.17 -23.58
N SER A 162 17.76 -15.88 -24.41
CA SER A 162 17.78 -17.34 -24.38
C SER A 162 18.31 -17.87 -23.05
N GLY A 163 19.37 -17.26 -22.50
CA GLY A 163 19.91 -17.62 -21.18
C GLY A 163 18.91 -17.35 -20.05
N PHE A 164 18.17 -16.25 -20.14
CA PHE A 164 17.08 -15.92 -19.21
C PHE A 164 15.96 -16.97 -19.23
N PHE A 165 15.49 -17.38 -20.41
CA PHE A 165 14.46 -18.43 -20.52
C PHE A 165 14.94 -19.79 -20.00
N THR A 166 16.19 -20.16 -20.29
CA THR A 166 16.78 -21.39 -19.74
C THR A 166 16.82 -21.34 -18.21
N VAL A 167 17.18 -20.20 -17.62
CA VAL A 167 17.17 -20.04 -16.16
C VAL A 167 15.77 -20.00 -15.57
N ILE A 168 14.80 -19.38 -16.23
CA ILE A 168 13.39 -19.43 -15.79
C ILE A 168 12.91 -20.88 -15.78
N THR A 169 13.15 -21.65 -16.83
CA THR A 169 12.65 -23.04 -16.92
C THR A 169 13.32 -23.96 -15.91
N THR A 170 14.60 -23.75 -15.61
CA THR A 170 15.37 -24.62 -14.70
C THR A 170 15.32 -24.18 -13.24
N GLN A 171 15.14 -22.89 -12.97
CA GLN A 171 15.21 -22.31 -11.62
C GLN A 171 14.08 -21.29 -11.39
N TRP A 172 12.84 -21.61 -11.75
CA TRP A 172 11.67 -20.73 -11.64
C TRP A 172 11.27 -20.32 -10.21
N ILE A 173 11.81 -21.00 -9.19
CA ILE A 173 11.35 -20.83 -7.80
C ILE A 173 11.45 -19.38 -7.33
N TRP A 174 12.46 -18.62 -7.78
CA TRP A 174 12.61 -17.21 -7.43
C TRP A 174 11.56 -16.29 -8.03
N VAL A 175 11.05 -16.61 -9.22
CA VAL A 175 9.92 -15.87 -9.82
C VAL A 175 8.66 -16.07 -8.98
N VAL A 176 8.39 -17.31 -8.57
CA VAL A 176 7.25 -17.62 -7.69
C VAL A 176 7.41 -16.97 -6.31
N MET A 177 8.64 -16.86 -5.81
CA MET A 177 8.94 -16.20 -4.54
C MET A 177 8.68 -14.69 -4.58
N ILE A 178 8.99 -14.01 -5.69
CA ILE A 178 8.65 -12.59 -5.88
C ILE A 178 7.14 -12.39 -5.87
N ILE A 179 6.41 -13.24 -6.62
CA ILE A 179 4.95 -13.21 -6.65
C ILE A 179 4.39 -13.45 -5.25
N GLY A 180 4.91 -14.44 -4.53
CA GLY A 180 4.54 -14.72 -3.14
C GLY A 180 4.79 -13.53 -2.21
N ALA A 181 5.92 -12.83 -2.35
CA ALA A 181 6.23 -11.64 -1.56
C ALA A 181 5.23 -10.50 -1.83
N MET A 182 4.89 -10.25 -3.10
CA MET A 182 3.88 -9.25 -3.44
C MET A 182 2.48 -9.61 -2.89
N ILE A 183 2.10 -10.89 -2.94
CA ILE A 183 0.83 -11.38 -2.39
C ILE A 183 0.83 -11.24 -0.87
N SER A 184 1.95 -11.51 -0.19
CA SER A 184 2.05 -11.39 1.27
C SER A 184 1.90 -9.95 1.78
N PHE A 185 2.29 -8.97 0.98
CA PHE A 185 2.16 -7.54 1.29
C PHE A 185 0.73 -7.02 1.05
N ALA A 186 0.00 -7.57 0.09
CA ALA A 186 -1.31 -7.04 -0.31
C ALA A 186 -2.29 -6.85 0.87
N PRO A 187 -2.43 -7.78 1.83
CA PRO A 187 -3.32 -7.60 2.97
C PRO A 187 -2.89 -6.52 3.97
N ILE A 188 -1.60 -6.14 4.00
CA ILE A 188 -1.09 -5.05 4.84
C ILE A 188 -1.67 -3.70 4.38
N SER A 189 -2.04 -3.58 3.11
CA SER A 189 -2.72 -2.38 2.59
C SER A 189 -4.10 -2.15 3.23
N ASP A 190 -4.82 -3.22 3.59
CA ASP A 190 -6.10 -3.11 4.29
C ASP A 190 -5.86 -2.64 5.73
N LEU A 191 -4.85 -3.20 6.43
CA LEU A 191 -4.47 -2.75 7.77
C LEU A 191 -4.04 -1.27 7.77
N TRP A 192 -3.28 -0.85 6.76
CA TRP A 192 -2.88 0.54 6.57
C TRP A 192 -4.08 1.48 6.43
N ARG A 193 -5.12 1.07 5.70
CA ARG A 193 -6.36 1.83 5.61
C ARG A 193 -7.03 1.97 6.98
N GLU A 194 -7.17 0.88 7.73
CA GLU A 194 -7.83 0.90 9.04
C GLU A 194 -7.07 1.76 10.07
N VAL A 195 -5.74 1.67 10.12
CA VAL A 195 -4.89 2.51 10.99
C VAL A 195 -5.05 4.00 10.65
N ASN A 196 -5.18 4.34 9.36
CA ASN A 196 -5.43 5.71 8.94
C ASN A 196 -6.86 6.19 9.26
N ILE A 197 -7.86 5.30 9.26
CA ILE A 197 -9.21 5.63 9.74
C ILE A 197 -9.17 5.97 11.23
N TRP A 198 -8.44 5.19 12.03
CA TRP A 198 -8.24 5.48 13.45
C TRP A 198 -7.54 6.83 13.70
N ASN A 199 -6.55 7.21 12.87
CA ASN A 199 -5.94 8.54 12.94
C ASN A 199 -6.94 9.66 12.58
N ARG A 200 -7.80 9.44 11.58
CA ARG A 200 -8.83 10.43 11.22
C ARG A 200 -9.81 10.65 12.36
N GLU A 201 -10.17 9.59 13.06
CA GLU A 201 -11.00 9.66 14.25
C GLU A 201 -10.35 10.49 15.35
N TRP A 202 -9.05 10.32 15.60
CA TRP A 202 -8.30 11.19 16.51
C TRP A 202 -8.35 12.67 16.10
N ILE A 203 -8.08 12.99 14.83
CA ILE A 203 -8.08 14.38 14.34
C ILE A 203 -9.50 14.98 14.40
N ARG A 204 -10.54 14.15 14.30
CA ARG A 204 -11.93 14.55 14.54
C ARG A 204 -12.11 14.94 16.01
N ILE A 205 -11.76 14.05 16.94
CA ILE A 205 -11.86 14.24 18.39
C ILE A 205 -11.06 15.45 18.89
N ASP A 206 -9.80 15.57 18.48
CA ASP A 206 -8.91 16.67 18.87
C ASP A 206 -9.45 18.03 18.45
N ARG A 207 -10.18 18.13 17.33
CA ARG A 207 -10.81 19.39 16.92
C ARG A 207 -12.05 19.75 17.71
N TYR A 208 -12.90 18.80 18.09
CA TYR A 208 -14.00 19.10 19.02
C TYR A 208 -13.47 19.65 20.34
N ARG A 209 -12.42 19.02 20.88
CA ARG A 209 -11.83 19.45 22.16
C ARG A 209 -11.30 20.88 22.13
N ARG A 210 -10.83 21.35 20.97
CA ARG A 210 -10.29 22.71 20.78
C ARG A 210 -11.34 23.77 20.48
N THR A 211 -12.60 23.39 20.22
CA THR A 211 -13.64 24.35 19.79
C THR A 211 -14.59 24.79 20.91
N GLU A 212 -14.53 24.22 22.11
CA GLU A 212 -15.20 24.63 23.38
C GLU A 212 -16.71 25.02 23.37
N ASP A 213 -17.40 25.04 22.23
CA ASP A 213 -18.79 25.48 22.13
C ASP A 213 -19.76 24.35 22.50
N LYS A 214 -20.49 24.60 23.59
CA LYS A 214 -21.44 23.67 24.22
C LYS A 214 -22.87 23.72 23.68
N GLU A 215 -23.23 24.63 22.77
CA GLU A 215 -24.66 24.87 22.51
C GLU A 215 -25.18 24.61 21.10
N ASN A 216 -24.37 24.46 20.05
CA ASN A 216 -24.93 24.19 18.72
C ASN A 216 -24.01 23.32 17.88
N GLY A 217 -24.57 22.26 17.31
CA GLY A 217 -23.88 21.26 16.50
C GLY A 217 -22.98 21.92 15.46
N PHE A 218 -21.67 21.75 15.64
CA PHE A 218 -20.71 22.27 14.70
C PHE A 218 -20.83 21.55 13.36
N VAL A 219 -20.99 22.37 12.34
CA VAL A 219 -20.81 22.06 10.94
C VAL A 219 -19.36 21.60 10.73
N PHE A 220 -19.15 20.30 10.58
CA PHE A 220 -17.93 19.77 10.00
C PHE A 220 -17.85 20.28 8.57
N LYS A 221 -16.92 21.18 8.27
CA LYS A 221 -16.35 21.24 6.91
C LYS A 221 -15.68 19.89 6.67
N THR A 222 -16.38 18.94 6.05
CA THR A 222 -15.71 17.72 5.58
C THR A 222 -14.61 18.16 4.60
N TRP A 223 -13.35 17.89 4.91
CA TRP A 223 -12.66 16.61 4.76
C TRP A 223 -12.80 16.06 3.35
N VAL A 224 -11.77 16.35 2.56
CA VAL A 224 -11.36 15.62 1.36
C VAL A 224 -12.53 15.00 0.59
N THR A 225 -13.05 15.77 -0.36
CA THR A 225 -14.13 15.34 -1.25
C THR A 225 -13.76 14.03 -1.99
N PRO A 226 -14.75 13.20 -2.38
CA PRO A 226 -14.49 11.98 -3.14
C PRO A 226 -13.69 12.24 -4.43
N GLY A 227 -13.84 13.42 -5.03
CA GLY A 227 -13.06 13.85 -6.20
C GLY A 227 -11.57 14.05 -5.87
N GLU A 228 -11.25 14.66 -4.72
CA GLU A 228 -9.88 14.83 -4.23
C GLU A 228 -9.22 13.47 -3.90
N ILE A 229 -9.96 12.51 -3.35
CA ILE A 229 -9.46 11.13 -3.13
C ILE A 229 -9.18 10.44 -4.47
N LYS A 230 -10.11 10.56 -5.42
CA LYS A 230 -9.98 9.94 -6.76
C LYS A 230 -8.84 10.57 -7.56
N SER A 231 -8.59 11.88 -7.45
CA SER A 231 -7.45 12.53 -8.11
C SER A 231 -6.13 12.06 -7.50
N ARG A 232 -6.03 11.97 -6.17
CA ARG A 232 -4.83 11.46 -5.49
C ARG A 232 -4.52 10.02 -5.93
N ARG A 233 -5.54 9.16 -5.97
CA ARG A 233 -5.37 7.79 -6.46
C ARG A 233 -4.86 7.77 -7.90
N GLY A 234 -5.36 8.66 -8.77
CA GLY A 234 -4.87 8.81 -10.14
C GLY A 234 -3.40 9.23 -10.20
N MET A 235 -2.96 10.13 -9.33
CA MET A 235 -1.56 10.57 -9.26
C MET A 235 -0.62 9.50 -8.70
N ILE A 236 -1.05 8.74 -7.68
CA ILE A 236 -0.34 7.57 -7.18
C ILE A 236 -0.15 6.54 -8.30
N ILE A 237 -1.22 6.26 -9.07
CA ILE A 237 -1.17 5.34 -10.21
C ILE A 237 -0.21 5.87 -11.29
N ALA A 238 -0.22 7.18 -11.59
CA ALA A 238 0.71 7.77 -12.54
C ALA A 238 2.17 7.61 -12.12
N GLY A 239 2.50 7.92 -10.85
CA GLY A 239 3.85 7.70 -10.30
C GLY A 239 4.27 6.24 -10.35
N TRP A 240 3.35 5.32 -10.00
CA TRP A 240 3.61 3.88 -10.05
C TRP A 240 3.86 3.37 -11.48
N PHE A 241 3.06 3.82 -12.46
CA PHE A 241 3.29 3.47 -13.87
C PHE A 241 4.61 4.04 -14.41
N SER A 242 5.06 5.21 -13.94
CA SER A 242 6.38 5.73 -14.29
C SER A 242 7.49 4.80 -13.80
N ILE A 243 7.44 4.35 -12.55
CA ILE A 243 8.42 3.39 -11.99
C ILE A 243 8.38 2.07 -12.76
N PHE A 244 7.19 1.58 -13.10
CA PHE A 244 7.01 0.38 -13.90
C PHE A 244 7.63 0.51 -15.29
N ILE A 245 7.38 1.61 -16.01
CA ILE A 245 7.96 1.85 -17.35
C ILE A 245 9.48 1.96 -17.27
N ALA A 246 10.02 2.65 -16.27
CA ALA A 246 11.46 2.69 -16.04
C ALA A 246 12.04 1.28 -15.84
N SER A 247 11.32 0.42 -15.12
CA SER A 247 11.73 -0.98 -14.90
C SER A 247 11.71 -1.80 -16.20
N VAL A 248 10.72 -1.56 -17.08
CA VAL A 248 10.71 -2.17 -18.42
C VAL A 248 11.92 -1.72 -19.24
N PHE A 249 12.29 -0.45 -19.18
CA PHE A 249 13.47 0.06 -19.89
C PHE A 249 14.77 -0.51 -19.34
N GLU A 250 14.87 -0.72 -18.01
CA GLU A 250 16.01 -1.39 -17.40
C GLU A 250 16.15 -2.84 -17.89
N LEU A 251 15.05 -3.60 -17.94
CA LEU A 251 15.06 -4.97 -18.47
C LEU A 251 15.49 -4.99 -19.95
N MET A 252 14.99 -4.06 -20.75
CA MET A 252 15.37 -3.95 -22.15
C MET A 252 16.87 -3.63 -22.33
N ASP A 253 17.41 -2.72 -21.51
CA ASP A 253 18.84 -2.40 -21.54
C ASP A 253 19.69 -3.63 -21.17
N VAL A 254 19.28 -4.40 -20.17
CA VAL A 254 19.97 -5.63 -19.76
C VAL A 254 19.92 -6.70 -20.84
N PHE A 255 18.74 -7.03 -21.38
CA PHE A 255 18.56 -8.21 -22.22
C PHE A 255 18.69 -7.97 -23.73
N ALA A 256 18.42 -6.75 -24.20
CA ALA A 256 18.48 -6.38 -25.60
C ALA A 256 19.61 -5.37 -25.90
N ASN A 257 20.46 -5.05 -24.92
CA ASN A 257 21.57 -4.10 -25.04
C ASN A 257 21.12 -2.76 -25.66
N THR A 258 19.95 -2.28 -25.21
CA THR A 258 19.37 -1.02 -25.67
C THR A 258 20.06 0.17 -25.00
N GLN A 259 19.93 1.36 -25.58
CA GLN A 259 20.54 2.59 -25.05
C GLN A 259 19.50 3.51 -24.42
N PHE A 260 18.65 3.01 -23.50
CA PHE A 260 17.73 3.88 -22.74
C PHE A 260 18.44 4.76 -21.69
N LEU A 261 19.74 4.48 -21.42
CA LEU A 261 20.72 5.20 -20.58
C LEU A 261 20.12 6.15 -19.53
N VAL A 262 20.18 7.46 -19.73
CA VAL A 262 19.83 8.46 -18.71
C VAL A 262 18.31 8.55 -18.51
N PHE A 263 17.54 8.21 -19.54
CA PHE A 263 16.10 8.49 -19.59
C PHE A 263 15.30 7.60 -18.63
N LYS A 264 15.68 6.32 -18.48
CA LYS A 264 15.06 5.42 -17.49
C LYS A 264 15.22 5.93 -16.06
N TYR A 265 16.38 6.52 -15.72
CA TYR A 265 16.62 7.11 -14.40
C TYR A 265 15.82 8.40 -14.19
N ILE A 266 15.67 9.24 -15.23
CA ILE A 266 14.82 10.43 -15.15
C ILE A 266 13.37 10.03 -14.85
N ILE A 267 12.83 9.04 -15.56
CA ILE A 267 11.47 8.53 -15.33
C ILE A 267 11.35 7.95 -13.91
N LEU A 268 12.35 7.18 -13.47
CA LEU A 268 12.37 6.55 -12.15
C LEU A 268 12.34 7.60 -11.02
N ILE A 269 13.26 8.57 -11.04
CA ILE A 269 13.35 9.65 -10.05
C ILE A 269 12.06 10.44 -10.02
N PHE A 270 11.54 10.82 -11.19
CA PHE A 270 10.26 11.52 -11.28
C PHE A 270 9.11 10.68 -10.71
N GLY A 271 9.05 9.40 -11.06
CA GLY A 271 8.05 8.45 -10.56
C GLY A 271 8.02 8.39 -9.03
N TYR A 272 9.20 8.32 -8.38
CA TYR A 272 9.30 8.37 -6.92
C TYR A 272 8.83 9.69 -6.33
N VAL A 273 9.25 10.82 -6.90
CA VAL A 273 8.83 12.15 -6.42
C VAL A 273 7.31 12.26 -6.47
N VAL A 274 6.69 11.90 -7.59
CA VAL A 274 5.22 11.94 -7.74
C VAL A 274 4.53 10.97 -6.78
N PHE A 275 5.05 9.76 -6.64
CA PHE A 275 4.49 8.73 -5.76
C PHE A 275 4.49 9.20 -4.30
N ILE A 276 5.66 9.60 -3.76
CA ILE A 276 5.82 10.07 -2.37
C ILE A 276 5.00 11.33 -2.14
N ALA A 277 5.13 12.33 -3.02
CA ALA A 277 4.43 13.60 -2.86
C ALA A 277 2.91 13.41 -2.88
N SER A 278 2.37 12.41 -3.60
CA SER A 278 0.94 12.11 -3.57
C SER A 278 0.42 11.69 -2.19
N PHE A 279 1.27 11.14 -1.31
CA PHE A 279 0.89 10.83 0.07
C PHE A 279 1.01 12.03 1.01
N VAL A 280 1.95 12.94 0.75
CA VAL A 280 2.30 14.06 1.64
C VAL A 280 1.54 15.35 1.33
N VAL A 281 1.32 15.65 0.04
CA VAL A 281 0.74 16.93 -0.41
C VAL A 281 -0.66 17.11 0.18
N PRO A 282 -0.96 18.23 0.87
CA PRO A 282 -2.26 18.45 1.50
C PRO A 282 -3.40 18.60 0.48
N TYR A 283 -4.65 18.65 0.93
CA TYR A 283 -5.80 18.93 0.05
C TYR A 283 -6.17 20.41 0.10
N ASN A 284 -5.46 21.24 -0.66
CA ASN A 284 -5.68 22.69 -0.69
C ASN A 284 -5.49 23.26 -2.11
N ARG A 285 -5.75 24.56 -2.28
CA ARG A 285 -5.59 25.23 -3.59
C ARG A 285 -4.14 25.19 -4.08
N LEU A 286 -3.13 25.21 -3.20
CA LEU A 286 -1.72 25.13 -3.58
C LEU A 286 -1.37 23.78 -4.22
N SER A 287 -2.09 22.72 -3.86
CA SER A 287 -1.90 21.39 -4.46
C SER A 287 -2.22 21.37 -5.96
N LEU A 288 -2.98 22.33 -6.51
CA LEU A 288 -3.17 22.46 -7.97
C LEU A 288 -1.83 22.55 -8.71
N ILE A 289 -0.87 23.28 -8.15
CA ILE A 289 0.47 23.45 -8.73
C ILE A 289 1.13 22.08 -8.88
N PHE A 290 1.06 21.24 -7.85
CA PHE A 290 1.60 19.89 -7.88
C PHE A 290 0.97 19.03 -8.99
N TYR A 291 -0.36 19.02 -9.12
CA TYR A 291 -1.03 18.21 -10.13
C TYR A 291 -0.70 18.66 -11.56
N TRP A 292 -0.73 19.96 -11.84
CA TRP A 292 -0.46 20.50 -13.17
C TRP A 292 1.02 20.44 -13.55
N LEU A 293 1.94 20.65 -12.59
CA LEU A 293 3.38 20.51 -12.83
C LEU A 293 3.74 19.06 -13.21
N ASN A 294 3.22 18.08 -12.47
CA ASN A 294 3.46 16.67 -12.78
C ASN A 294 2.89 16.28 -14.15
N GLN A 295 1.69 16.75 -14.48
CA GLN A 295 1.08 16.50 -15.77
C GLN A 295 1.89 17.11 -16.92
N THR A 296 2.37 18.35 -16.75
CA THR A 296 3.15 19.08 -17.75
C THR A 296 4.50 18.40 -17.97
N PHE A 297 5.16 17.98 -16.90
CA PHE A 297 6.41 17.23 -16.99
C PHE A 297 6.24 15.90 -17.74
N LEU A 298 5.20 15.12 -17.40
CA LEU A 298 4.88 13.86 -18.10
C LEU A 298 4.51 14.09 -19.57
N LEU A 299 3.83 15.19 -19.89
CA LEU A 299 3.55 15.57 -21.27
C LEU A 299 4.85 15.87 -22.03
N GLY A 300 5.79 16.61 -21.43
CA GLY A 300 7.11 16.87 -22.02
C GLY A 300 7.89 15.58 -22.29
N LEU A 301 7.90 14.65 -21.33
CA LEU A 301 8.51 13.33 -21.52
C LEU A 301 7.83 12.52 -22.63
N ALA A 302 6.49 12.55 -22.69
CA ALA A 302 5.74 11.84 -23.72
C ALA A 302 6.00 12.42 -25.12
N ILE A 303 6.02 13.75 -25.27
CA ILE A 303 6.37 14.42 -26.53
C ILE A 303 7.79 14.04 -26.96
N TYR A 304 8.75 14.11 -26.04
CA TYR A 304 10.13 13.73 -26.32
C TYR A 304 10.24 12.26 -26.78
N GLY A 305 9.54 11.34 -26.11
CA GLY A 305 9.48 9.94 -26.51
C GLY A 305 8.87 9.74 -27.90
N LEU A 306 7.81 10.49 -28.26
CA LEU A 306 7.21 10.46 -29.59
C LEU A 306 8.15 10.99 -30.68
N VAL A 307 8.93 12.03 -30.38
CA VAL A 307 9.96 12.56 -31.29
C VAL A 307 11.04 11.49 -31.57
N LEU A 308 11.49 10.75 -30.55
CA LEU A 308 12.44 9.65 -30.73
C LEU A 308 11.83 8.51 -31.56
N ILE A 309 10.57 8.16 -31.32
CA ILE A 309 9.87 7.15 -32.12
C ILE A 309 9.85 7.56 -33.60
N GLN A 310 9.39 8.78 -33.88
CA GLN A 310 9.26 9.26 -35.25
C GLN A 310 10.62 9.37 -35.96
N GLY A 311 11.65 9.84 -35.26
CA GLY A 311 12.96 10.10 -35.85
C GLY A 311 13.83 8.87 -36.05
N GLN A 312 13.74 7.88 -35.17
CA GLN A 312 14.76 6.84 -35.04
C GLN A 312 14.22 5.40 -34.97
N ALA A 313 12.97 5.16 -34.54
CA ALA A 313 12.48 3.79 -34.28
C ALA A 313 12.36 2.90 -35.52
N TRP A 314 12.20 3.49 -36.71
CA TRP A 314 12.14 2.76 -37.97
C TRP A 314 13.52 2.32 -38.49
N GLN A 315 14.60 2.88 -37.94
CA GLN A 315 15.96 2.52 -38.34
C GLN A 315 16.32 1.13 -37.81
N SER A 316 17.06 0.36 -38.61
CA SER A 316 17.53 -0.98 -38.21
C SER A 316 18.31 -0.91 -36.90
N GLY A 317 17.97 -1.80 -35.96
CA GLY A 317 18.59 -1.84 -34.62
C GLY A 317 17.94 -0.93 -33.56
N ASN A 318 17.06 0.00 -33.94
CA ASN A 318 16.42 0.96 -33.02
C ASN A 318 14.94 0.67 -32.72
N TRP A 319 14.46 -0.53 -33.04
CA TRP A 319 13.06 -0.94 -32.85
C TRP A 319 12.57 -0.79 -31.39
N TYR A 320 13.46 -0.92 -30.41
CA TYR A 320 13.15 -0.79 -28.99
C TYR A 320 12.61 0.61 -28.64
N MET A 321 12.89 1.63 -29.44
CA MET A 321 12.38 2.99 -29.22
C MET A 321 10.84 3.06 -29.28
N TYR A 322 10.16 2.11 -29.92
CA TYR A 322 8.68 2.01 -29.83
C TYR A 322 8.18 1.85 -28.38
N CYS A 323 9.00 1.34 -27.45
CA CYS A 323 8.64 1.26 -26.03
C CYS A 323 8.37 2.63 -25.39
N TYR A 324 8.86 3.74 -25.96
CA TYR A 324 8.54 5.09 -25.49
C TYR A 324 7.04 5.43 -25.56
N ILE A 325 6.24 4.70 -26.35
CA ILE A 325 4.79 4.89 -26.42
C ILE A 325 4.11 4.62 -25.07
N MET A 326 4.74 3.81 -24.21
CA MET A 326 4.23 3.52 -22.87
C MET A 326 4.12 4.77 -22.00
N LEU A 327 4.88 5.85 -22.27
CA LEU A 327 4.82 7.11 -21.53
C LEU A 327 3.44 7.79 -21.59
N LEU A 328 2.60 7.43 -22.57
CA LEU A 328 1.22 7.92 -22.66
C LEU A 328 0.36 7.44 -21.49
N PHE A 329 0.66 6.29 -20.88
CA PHE A 329 -0.09 5.77 -19.74
C PHE A 329 0.02 6.67 -18.49
N PRO A 330 1.22 6.93 -17.92
CA PRO A 330 1.34 7.80 -16.75
C PRO A 330 0.86 9.22 -17.05
N TRP A 331 1.10 9.74 -18.27
CA TRP A 331 0.55 11.04 -18.68
C TRP A 331 -0.97 11.07 -18.64
N GLY A 332 -1.65 10.08 -19.23
CA GLY A 332 -3.11 10.03 -19.26
C GLY A 332 -3.74 9.95 -17.86
N TYR A 333 -3.14 9.20 -16.93
CA TYR A 333 -3.59 9.17 -15.53
C TYR A 333 -3.36 10.50 -14.81
N SER A 334 -2.19 11.12 -15.00
CA SER A 334 -1.85 12.42 -14.43
C SER A 334 -2.78 13.53 -14.92
N PHE A 335 -3.07 13.56 -16.23
CA PHE A 335 -3.99 14.53 -16.83
C PHE A 335 -5.42 14.39 -16.30
N ARG A 336 -5.95 13.16 -16.26
CA ARG A 336 -7.27 12.90 -15.67
C ARG A 336 -7.32 13.29 -14.19
N ALA A 337 -6.24 13.07 -13.44
CA ALA A 337 -6.14 13.46 -12.04
C ALA A 337 -6.13 14.99 -11.87
N ALA A 338 -5.34 15.71 -12.67
CA ALA A 338 -5.24 17.17 -12.63
C ALA A 338 -6.56 17.86 -12.99
N ILE A 339 -7.22 17.41 -14.07
CA ILE A 339 -8.55 17.89 -14.46
C ILE A 339 -9.52 17.67 -13.30
N ARG A 340 -9.63 16.42 -12.81
CA ARG A 340 -10.58 16.09 -11.75
C ARG A 340 -10.35 16.91 -10.49
N TYR A 341 -9.09 17.11 -10.08
CA TYR A 341 -8.77 17.93 -8.91
C TYR A 341 -9.21 19.39 -9.10
N THR A 342 -9.01 19.93 -10.30
CA THR A 342 -9.44 21.29 -10.68
C THR A 342 -10.95 21.45 -10.59
N TRP A 343 -11.73 20.54 -11.19
CA TRP A 343 -13.19 20.54 -11.09
C TRP A 343 -13.67 20.39 -9.66
N THR A 344 -13.06 19.47 -8.91
CA THR A 344 -13.45 19.24 -7.52
C THR A 344 -13.20 20.45 -6.61
N LEU A 345 -12.17 21.25 -6.90
CA LEU A 345 -11.92 22.51 -6.19
C LEU A 345 -12.90 23.62 -6.58
N LYS A 346 -13.35 23.63 -7.84
CA LYS A 346 -14.33 24.58 -8.37
C LYS A 346 -15.74 24.30 -7.83
N ASP A 347 -16.10 23.02 -7.73
CA ASP A 347 -17.42 22.53 -7.32
C ASP A 347 -17.48 22.24 -5.81
N LYS A 348 -16.67 22.93 -4.98
CA LYS A 348 -16.66 22.71 -3.52
C LYS A 348 -18.00 23.14 -2.91
N GLU A 349 -18.95 22.22 -2.87
CA GLU A 349 -20.05 22.25 -1.92
C GLU A 349 -19.46 22.00 -0.52
N GLU A 350 -19.77 22.89 0.43
CA GLU A 350 -19.47 22.66 1.84
C GLU A 350 -20.32 21.49 2.33
N ILE A 351 -19.77 20.28 2.28
CA ILE A 351 -20.42 19.13 2.91
C ILE A 351 -20.27 19.31 4.42
N LYS A 352 -21.37 19.77 5.05
CA LYS A 352 -21.54 19.96 6.48
C LYS A 352 -21.88 18.62 7.12
N ALA A 353 -20.92 17.93 7.76
CA ALA A 353 -21.29 16.83 8.64
C ALA A 353 -21.70 17.42 10.01
N VAL A 354 -22.80 16.97 10.59
CA VAL A 354 -23.15 17.27 11.98
C VAL A 354 -22.84 16.00 12.75
N VAL A 355 -22.06 16.10 13.81
CA VAL A 355 -21.86 14.96 14.71
C VAL A 355 -22.55 15.30 16.01
N LEU A 356 -23.60 14.55 16.28
CA LEU A 356 -24.23 14.48 17.59
C LEU A 356 -23.28 13.67 18.48
N ASN A 357 -22.91 14.21 19.64
CA ASN A 357 -22.43 13.35 20.72
C ASN A 357 -23.54 12.33 20.98
N MET A 358 -23.28 11.05 20.71
CA MET A 358 -24.30 10.02 20.89
C MET A 358 -24.41 9.53 22.34
N PHE A 359 -23.44 9.86 23.20
CA PHE A 359 -23.38 9.34 24.58
C PHE A 359 -22.88 10.42 25.52
N ASP A 360 -23.70 10.80 26.50
CA ASP A 360 -23.36 11.80 27.52
C ASP A 360 -22.67 11.17 28.74
N ASN A 361 -22.80 9.86 28.92
CA ASN A 361 -22.20 9.11 30.02
C ASN A 361 -21.89 7.64 29.64
N LYS A 362 -21.21 6.92 30.54
CA LYS A 362 -20.80 5.52 30.33
C LYS A 362 -22.01 4.57 30.23
N ASP A 363 -23.08 4.88 30.94
CA ASP A 363 -24.31 4.08 30.98
C ASP A 363 -25.06 4.13 29.63
N ASP A 364 -25.02 5.26 28.92
CA ASP A 364 -25.60 5.40 27.58
C ASP A 364 -24.83 4.55 26.55
N PHE A 365 -23.52 4.39 26.73
CA PHE A 365 -22.71 3.50 25.90
C PHE A 365 -22.99 2.02 26.19
N GLU A 366 -23.18 1.65 27.47
CA GLU A 366 -23.58 0.29 27.86
C GLU A 366 -24.96 -0.07 27.30
N LYS A 367 -25.96 0.84 27.38
CA LYS A 367 -27.27 0.65 26.75
C LYS A 367 -27.20 0.51 25.23
N TYR A 368 -26.31 1.25 24.57
CA TYR A 368 -26.11 1.09 23.13
C TYR A 368 -25.55 -0.29 22.76
N LEU A 369 -24.63 -0.83 23.57
CA LEU A 369 -24.10 -2.17 23.38
C LEU A 369 -25.20 -3.23 23.56
N GLU A 370 -26.03 -3.12 24.59
CA GLU A 370 -27.18 -4.01 24.83
C GLU A 370 -28.16 -3.99 23.65
N GLN A 371 -28.56 -2.80 23.19
CA GLN A 371 -29.45 -2.65 22.03
C GLN A 371 -28.84 -3.18 20.73
N ARG A 372 -27.51 -3.13 20.62
CA ARG A 372 -26.79 -3.69 19.47
C ARG A 372 -26.77 -5.21 19.52
N GLU A 373 -26.58 -5.82 20.68
CA GLU A 373 -26.67 -7.26 20.90
C GLU A 373 -28.09 -7.77 20.61
N GLU A 374 -29.13 -7.11 21.12
CA GLU A 374 -30.54 -7.46 20.82
C GLU A 374 -30.85 -7.38 19.32
N LYS A 375 -30.43 -6.31 18.63
CA LYS A 375 -30.62 -6.19 17.18
C LYS A 375 -29.86 -7.25 16.38
N GLN A 376 -28.78 -7.81 16.94
CA GLN A 376 -28.04 -8.90 16.31
C GLN A 376 -28.78 -10.23 16.47
N GLU A 377 -29.32 -10.52 17.66
CA GLU A 377 -30.16 -11.71 17.90
C GLU A 377 -31.41 -11.73 17.01
N ILE A 378 -32.04 -10.57 16.82
CA ILE A 378 -33.21 -10.43 15.91
C ILE A 378 -32.80 -10.68 14.45
N LYS A 379 -31.67 -10.14 13.99
CA LYS A 379 -31.20 -10.36 12.61
C LYS A 379 -30.73 -11.79 12.34
N GLU A 380 -30.09 -12.44 13.31
CA GLU A 380 -29.66 -13.84 13.17
C GLU A 380 -30.87 -14.77 13.14
N SER A 381 -31.92 -14.51 13.94
CA SER A 381 -33.16 -15.28 13.90
C SER A 381 -33.95 -15.11 12.60
N GLU A 382 -33.98 -13.91 12.01
CA GLU A 382 -34.60 -13.65 10.70
C GLU A 382 -33.90 -14.34 9.51
N THR A 383 -32.60 -14.64 9.59
CA THR A 383 -31.88 -15.37 8.53
C THR A 383 -31.96 -16.89 8.61
N THR A 384 -32.69 -17.44 9.58
CA THR A 384 -32.81 -18.91 9.78
C THR A 384 -34.16 -19.50 9.34
N ILE A 385 -35.01 -18.71 8.66
CA ILE A 385 -36.30 -19.19 8.11
C ILE A 385 -36.14 -19.59 6.64
#